data_AF-A0A2E6CM92-F1
#
_entry.id   AF-A0A2E6CM92-F1
#
_cell.length_a   1.000
_cell.length_b   1.000
_cell.length_c   1.000
_cell.angle_alpha   90.00
_cell.angle_beta   90.00
_cell.angle_gamma   90.00
#
_symmetry.space_group_name_H-M   'P 1'
#
loop_
_entity.id
_entity.type
_entity.pdbx_description
1 polymer ?
#
loop_
_entity_poly.entity_id
_entity_poly.type
_entity_poly.pdbx_seq_one_letter_code
_entity_poly.pdbx_strand_id
1 'polypeptide(L)'
;MDFALLVSAFGFGIRHGFDWDHIAAISGIATGEKNPRRAFSLATAYAFGHAAVVILLGVGIILADFKIPDSVDTTMMYVIGGSLIGLGLWVLVNVVIQGEDFQLRSRWMIIRDGAFRGLQRVRRSSTGRSIVVEHEHAHLHPENMEVHDHNHENTHLAEGPIEGDTHFHRHRHEIHVESSILDKSSARGVGILHGIGIETPTQIVIFVAASQASGKVGGLLILLAWVLGLLVANSSIALISVNSSSWLRQHVNIYRYIAVCIGLLSLVIGVLVCIEQDDLLPVF
;
A
#
# COMPACT_ATOMS: atom_id res chain seq x y z
N MET A 1 -15.80 -19.13 28.98
CA MET A 1 -15.30 -17.97 28.22
C MET A 1 -16.25 -16.83 28.47
N ASP A 2 -15.74 -15.67 28.87
CA ASP A 2 -16.58 -14.51 29.15
C ASP A 2 -17.02 -13.84 27.83
N PHE A 3 -18.30 -13.49 27.73
CA PHE A 3 -18.86 -12.74 26.60
C PHE A 3 -18.18 -11.37 26.46
N ALA A 4 -17.86 -10.73 27.58
CA ALA A 4 -17.15 -9.45 27.59
C ALA A 4 -15.80 -9.54 26.88
N LEU A 5 -15.09 -10.66 27.04
CA LEU A 5 -13.78 -10.88 26.42
C LEU A 5 -13.91 -10.98 24.89
N LEU A 6 -14.93 -11.67 24.38
CA LEU A 6 -15.17 -11.76 22.92
C LEU A 6 -15.54 -10.41 22.32
N VAL A 7 -16.35 -9.60 23.03
CA VAL A 7 -16.69 -8.24 22.61
C VAL A 7 -15.44 -7.35 22.59
N SER A 8 -14.58 -7.45 23.61
CA SER A 8 -13.30 -6.74 23.63
C SER A 8 -12.39 -7.17 22.49
N ALA A 9 -12.24 -8.48 22.24
CA ALA A 9 -11.44 -8.99 21.13
C ALA A 9 -11.94 -8.46 19.78
N PHE A 10 -13.27 -8.45 19.57
CA PHE A 10 -13.89 -7.84 18.40
C PHE A 10 -13.59 -6.34 18.29
N GLY A 11 -13.72 -5.59 19.40
CA GLY A 11 -13.40 -4.17 19.45
C GLY A 11 -11.92 -3.87 19.15
N PHE A 12 -11.00 -4.68 19.66
CA PHE A 12 -9.57 -4.61 19.32
C PHE A 12 -9.33 -4.93 17.84
N GLY A 13 -10.10 -5.86 17.26
CA GLY A 13 -10.07 -6.13 15.82
C GLY A 13 -10.52 -4.93 15.00
N ILE A 14 -11.58 -4.25 15.43
CA ILE A 14 -12.02 -2.99 14.80
C ILE A 14 -10.91 -1.94 14.89
N ARG A 15 -10.36 -1.72 16.09
CA ARG A 15 -9.27 -0.77 16.32
C ARG A 15 -8.10 -1.05 15.38
N HIS A 16 -7.67 -2.31 15.29
CA HIS A 16 -6.61 -2.72 14.39
C HIS A 16 -6.93 -2.46 12.92
N GLY A 17 -8.15 -2.75 12.46
CA GLY A 17 -8.54 -2.45 11.08
C GLY A 17 -8.56 -0.95 10.75
N PHE A 18 -8.67 -0.07 11.76
CA PHE A 18 -8.50 1.38 11.62
C PHE A 18 -7.04 1.84 11.76
N ASP A 19 -6.08 0.94 11.92
CA ASP A 19 -4.67 1.28 11.90
C ASP A 19 -4.32 1.95 10.57
N TRP A 20 -3.37 2.89 10.64
CA TRP A 20 -3.03 3.78 9.54
C TRP A 20 -2.74 3.05 8.23
N ASP A 21 -2.08 1.90 8.37
CA ASP A 21 -1.60 1.07 7.28
C ASP A 21 -2.76 0.45 6.48
N HIS A 22 -3.87 0.08 7.13
CA HIS A 22 -5.10 -0.34 6.47
C HIS A 22 -5.82 0.82 5.76
N ILE A 23 -5.94 1.96 6.44
CA ILE A 23 -6.56 3.17 5.86
C ILE A 23 -5.81 3.59 4.59
N ALA A 24 -4.48 3.64 4.64
CA ALA A 24 -3.65 4.02 3.50
C ALA A 24 -3.74 3.00 2.35
N ALA A 25 -3.68 1.70 2.64
CA ALA A 25 -3.78 0.65 1.62
C ALA A 25 -5.16 0.66 0.93
N ILE A 26 -6.24 0.65 1.71
CA ILE A 26 -7.61 0.58 1.18
C ILE A 26 -7.98 1.87 0.45
N SER A 27 -7.58 3.04 0.99
CA SER A 27 -7.83 4.32 0.33
C SER A 27 -7.05 4.46 -0.97
N GLY A 28 -5.79 4.01 -1.01
CA GLY A 28 -4.99 3.98 -2.24
C GLY A 28 -5.61 3.08 -3.32
N ILE A 29 -6.12 1.90 -2.94
CA ILE A 29 -6.87 1.03 -3.84
C ILE A 29 -8.15 1.72 -4.34
N ALA A 30 -8.87 2.41 -3.46
CA ALA A 30 -10.13 3.07 -3.77
C ALA A 30 -9.97 4.28 -4.69
N THR A 31 -8.92 5.07 -4.52
CA THR A 31 -8.65 6.24 -5.38
C THR A 31 -8.01 5.85 -6.71
N GLY A 32 -7.20 4.79 -6.74
CA GLY A 32 -6.51 4.31 -7.94
C GLY A 32 -7.40 3.60 -8.96
N GLU A 33 -8.53 3.03 -8.55
CA GLU A 33 -9.49 2.37 -9.45
C GLU A 33 -10.66 3.30 -9.79
N LYS A 34 -10.97 3.43 -11.09
CA LYS A 34 -12.07 4.29 -11.56
C LYS A 34 -13.43 3.62 -11.34
N ASN A 35 -13.49 2.29 -11.39
CA ASN A 35 -14.73 1.55 -11.20
C ASN A 35 -14.97 1.22 -9.71
N PRO A 36 -16.00 1.79 -9.06
CA PRO A 36 -16.22 1.61 -7.62
C PRO A 36 -16.46 0.15 -7.21
N ARG A 37 -17.09 -0.67 -8.07
CA ARG A 37 -17.30 -2.10 -7.80
C ARG A 37 -16.00 -2.87 -7.80
N ARG A 38 -15.11 -2.52 -8.73
CA ARG A 38 -13.78 -3.15 -8.83
C ARG A 38 -12.89 -2.69 -7.67
N ALA A 39 -12.93 -1.40 -7.32
CA ALA A 39 -12.23 -0.82 -6.19
C ALA A 39 -12.60 -1.53 -4.87
N PHE A 40 -13.90 -1.69 -4.61
CA PHE A 40 -14.40 -2.42 -3.46
C PHE A 40 -13.93 -3.89 -3.48
N SER A 41 -14.05 -4.58 -4.62
CA SER A 41 -13.59 -5.97 -4.74
C SER A 41 -12.09 -6.14 -4.49
N LEU A 42 -11.26 -5.16 -4.88
CA LEU A 42 -9.82 -5.16 -4.64
C LEU A 42 -9.51 -4.94 -3.15
N ALA A 43 -10.18 -3.98 -2.51
CA ALA A 43 -10.06 -3.73 -1.07
C ALA A 43 -10.49 -4.95 -0.24
N THR A 44 -11.57 -5.62 -0.64
CA THR A 44 -12.00 -6.89 -0.03
C THR A 44 -10.94 -7.98 -0.23
N ALA A 45 -10.38 -8.13 -1.43
CA ALA A 45 -9.34 -9.12 -1.69
C ALA A 45 -8.07 -8.90 -0.83
N TYR A 46 -7.70 -7.64 -0.60
CA TYR A 46 -6.66 -7.24 0.35
C TYR A 46 -7.02 -7.66 1.79
N ALA A 47 -8.21 -7.28 2.28
CA ALA A 47 -8.63 -7.56 3.65
C ALA A 47 -8.67 -9.07 3.96
N PHE A 48 -9.18 -9.88 3.03
CA PHE A 48 -9.17 -11.34 3.16
C PHE A 48 -7.77 -11.95 3.09
N GLY A 49 -6.87 -11.38 2.27
CA GLY A 49 -5.47 -11.82 2.22
C GLY A 49 -4.77 -11.63 3.56
N HIS A 50 -4.96 -10.47 4.19
CA HIS A 50 -4.44 -10.16 5.51
C HIS A 50 -5.07 -11.05 6.59
N ALA A 51 -6.41 -11.13 6.65
CA ALA A 51 -7.12 -11.97 7.61
C ALA A 51 -6.71 -13.45 7.53
N ALA A 52 -6.46 -13.98 6.33
CA ALA A 52 -6.03 -15.36 6.14
C ALA A 52 -4.66 -15.62 6.80
N VAL A 53 -3.70 -14.71 6.64
CA VAL A 53 -2.37 -14.86 7.26
C VAL A 53 -2.48 -14.74 8.78
N VAL A 54 -3.26 -13.77 9.29
CA VAL A 54 -3.46 -13.61 10.73
C VAL A 54 -4.11 -14.85 11.36
N ILE A 55 -5.12 -15.45 10.70
CA ILE A 55 -5.70 -16.71 11.13
C ILE A 55 -4.65 -17.82 11.15
N LEU A 56 -3.86 -17.97 10.09
CA LEU A 56 -2.84 -19.02 10.00
C LEU A 56 -1.78 -18.88 11.09
N LEU A 57 -1.26 -17.67 11.31
CA LEU A 57 -0.27 -17.39 12.37
C LEU A 57 -0.87 -17.59 13.76
N GLY A 58 -2.07 -17.06 14.01
CA GLY A 58 -2.76 -17.20 15.29
C GLY A 58 -3.08 -18.65 15.64
N VAL A 59 -3.59 -19.43 14.67
CA VAL A 59 -3.81 -20.87 14.83
C VAL A 59 -2.48 -21.58 15.11
N GLY A 60 -1.40 -21.24 14.39
CA GLY A 60 -0.07 -21.79 14.63
C GLY A 60 0.41 -21.57 16.07
N ILE A 61 0.28 -20.34 16.58
CA ILE A 61 0.66 -19.97 17.96
C ILE A 61 -0.18 -20.75 18.99
N ILE A 62 -1.51 -20.78 18.82
CA ILE A 62 -2.43 -21.49 19.73
C ILE A 62 -2.14 -23.00 19.76
N LEU A 63 -1.79 -23.60 18.61
CA LEU A 63 -1.51 -25.03 18.54
C LEU A 63 -0.16 -25.41 19.13
N ALA A 64 0.85 -24.54 18.95
CA ALA A 64 2.22 -24.76 19.38
C ALA A 64 2.49 -24.34 20.84
N ASP A 65 1.55 -23.65 21.48
CA ASP A 65 1.68 -23.13 22.85
C ASP A 65 2.94 -22.24 23.02
N PHE A 66 3.27 -21.50 21.97
CA PHE A 66 4.45 -20.63 21.96
C PHE A 66 4.23 -19.45 22.90
N LYS A 67 5.11 -19.33 23.90
CA LYS A 67 5.24 -18.12 24.71
C LYS A 67 6.12 -17.12 23.96
N ILE A 68 5.56 -15.95 23.65
CA ILE A 68 6.32 -14.85 23.04
C ILE A 68 7.21 -14.24 24.13
N PRO A 69 8.55 -14.21 23.97
CA PRO A 69 9.45 -13.60 24.95
C PRO A 69 9.29 -12.08 25.01
N ASP A 70 9.47 -11.47 26.18
CA ASP A 70 9.38 -10.01 26.38
C ASP A 70 10.36 -9.20 25.51
N SER A 71 11.50 -9.81 25.12
CA SER A 71 12.47 -9.21 24.22
C SER A 71 11.92 -8.99 22.80
N VAL A 72 10.97 -9.83 22.36
CA VAL A 72 10.30 -9.68 21.07
C VAL A 72 9.37 -8.47 21.10
N ASP A 73 8.68 -8.25 22.22
CA ASP A 73 7.80 -7.10 22.41
C ASP A 73 8.58 -5.77 22.29
N THR A 74 9.69 -5.67 23.03
CA THR A 74 10.61 -4.52 22.98
C THR A 74 11.18 -4.29 21.57
N THR A 75 11.68 -5.34 20.92
CA THR A 75 12.29 -5.22 19.59
C THR A 75 11.25 -4.81 18.54
N MET A 76 10.05 -5.41 18.60
CA MET A 76 8.99 -5.09 17.67
C MET A 76 8.52 -3.64 17.84
N MET A 77 8.44 -3.15 19.09
CA MET A 77 8.07 -1.77 19.37
C MET A 77 8.98 -0.76 18.66
N TYR A 78 10.31 -0.98 18.70
CA TYR A 78 11.26 -0.15 17.95
C TYR A 78 11.11 -0.25 16.43
N VAL A 79 10.89 -1.46 15.90
CA VAL A 79 10.68 -1.67 14.46
C VAL A 79 9.40 -0.97 13.99
N ILE A 80 8.33 -1.05 14.78
CA ILE A 80 7.04 -0.41 14.48
C ILE A 80 7.16 1.12 14.59
N GLY A 81 7.75 1.63 15.67
CA GLY A 81 7.96 3.06 15.87
C GLY A 81 8.87 3.67 14.79
N GLY A 82 10.00 3.02 14.49
CA GLY A 82 10.90 3.43 13.42
C GLY A 82 10.24 3.41 12.04
N SER A 83 9.42 2.40 11.74
CA SER A 83 8.70 2.34 10.46
C SER A 83 7.55 3.37 10.37
N LEU A 84 6.90 3.73 11.49
CA LEU A 84 5.92 4.82 11.57
C LEU A 84 6.55 6.19 11.27
N ILE A 85 7.73 6.43 11.86
CA ILE A 85 8.51 7.65 11.61
C ILE A 85 8.94 7.70 10.15
N GLY A 86 9.50 6.62 9.63
CA GLY A 86 9.95 6.52 8.24
C GLY A 86 8.82 6.76 7.24
N LEU A 87 7.65 6.15 7.46
CA LEU A 87 6.47 6.38 6.64
C LEU A 87 5.96 7.82 6.75
N GLY A 88 5.85 8.36 7.97
CA GLY A 88 5.40 9.73 8.21
C GLY A 88 6.26 10.74 7.46
N LEU A 89 7.58 10.64 7.59
CA LEU A 89 8.54 11.46 6.84
C LEU A 89 8.39 11.27 5.32
N TRP A 90 8.28 10.03 4.86
CA TRP A 90 8.12 9.74 3.43
C TRP A 90 6.83 10.37 2.88
N VAL A 91 5.71 10.26 3.57
CA VAL A 91 4.44 10.90 3.17
C VAL A 91 4.61 12.42 3.11
N LEU A 92 5.16 13.04 4.15
CA LEU A 92 5.34 14.50 4.21
C LEU A 92 6.23 15.01 3.07
N VAL A 93 7.34 14.33 2.81
CA VAL A 93 8.25 14.68 1.70
C VAL A 93 7.56 14.50 0.34
N ASN A 94 6.85 13.39 0.13
CA ASN A 94 6.22 13.12 -1.17
C ASN A 94 5.01 14.02 -1.44
N VAL A 95 4.25 14.45 -0.42
CA VAL A 95 3.18 15.45 -0.59
C VAL A 95 3.72 16.82 -1.01
N VAL A 96 4.95 17.16 -0.60
CA VAL A 96 5.63 18.40 -1.01
C VAL A 96 6.20 18.27 -2.42
N ILE A 97 6.83 17.13 -2.75
CA ILE A 97 7.51 16.92 -4.03
C ILE A 97 6.53 16.61 -5.18
N GLN A 98 5.56 15.73 -4.98
CA GLN A 98 4.69 15.21 -6.05
C GLN A 98 3.45 16.08 -6.31
N GLY A 99 3.14 17.04 -5.43
CA GLY A 99 2.05 17.99 -5.63
C GLY A 99 0.69 17.33 -5.86
N GLU A 100 0.20 17.38 -7.10
CA GLU A 100 -1.14 16.91 -7.51
C GLU A 100 -1.21 15.40 -7.79
N ASP A 101 -0.10 14.73 -8.09
CA ASP A 101 -0.05 13.30 -8.41
C ASP A 101 0.12 12.38 -7.19
N PHE A 102 0.15 12.97 -5.98
CA PHE A 102 0.39 12.22 -4.75
C PHE A 102 -0.71 11.17 -4.51
N GLN A 103 -0.29 9.96 -4.14
CA GLN A 103 -1.18 8.89 -3.68
C GLN A 103 -0.72 8.36 -2.33
N LEU A 104 -1.67 8.24 -1.40
CA LEU A 104 -1.49 7.53 -0.14
C LEU A 104 -1.17 6.06 -0.43
N ARG A 105 -0.03 5.59 0.06
CA ARG A 105 0.44 4.21 -0.06
C ARG A 105 0.74 3.67 1.34
N SER A 106 0.44 2.38 1.56
CA SER A 106 0.86 1.65 2.75
C SER A 106 2.38 1.37 2.72
N ARG A 107 2.99 1.16 3.91
CA ARG A 107 4.41 0.77 4.03
C ARG A 107 4.74 -0.44 3.19
N TRP A 108 3.87 -1.44 3.24
CA TRP A 108 4.06 -2.68 2.51
C TRP A 108 3.98 -2.49 1.00
N MET A 109 3.21 -1.51 0.51
CA MET A 109 3.24 -1.14 -0.90
C MET A 109 4.57 -0.49 -1.27
N ILE A 110 5.14 0.37 -0.42
CA ILE A 110 6.45 1.00 -0.66
C ILE A 110 7.57 -0.05 -0.65
N ILE A 111 7.60 -0.91 0.37
CA ILE A 111 8.60 -1.98 0.51
C ILE A 111 8.51 -2.94 -0.67
N ARG A 112 7.29 -3.37 -1.03
CA ARG A 112 7.06 -4.23 -2.20
C ARG A 112 7.53 -3.52 -3.47
N ASP A 113 7.06 -2.31 -3.74
CA ASP A 113 7.41 -1.60 -4.97
C ASP A 113 8.93 -1.37 -5.06
N GLY A 114 9.59 -1.06 -3.93
CA GLY A 114 11.05 -0.98 -3.83
C GLY A 114 11.75 -2.32 -4.09
N ALA A 115 11.28 -3.40 -3.47
CA ALA A 115 11.81 -4.76 -3.63
C ALA A 115 11.67 -5.26 -5.08
N PHE A 116 10.49 -5.05 -5.70
CA PHE A 116 10.25 -5.41 -7.09
C PHE A 116 11.06 -4.55 -8.06
N ARG A 117 11.25 -3.25 -7.81
CA ARG A 117 12.15 -2.40 -8.61
C ARG A 117 13.61 -2.83 -8.49
N GLY A 118 14.06 -3.18 -7.29
CA GLY A 118 15.40 -3.73 -7.06
C GLY A 118 15.60 -5.07 -7.76
N LEU A 119 14.62 -5.98 -7.64
CA LEU A 119 14.65 -7.28 -8.28
C LEU A 119 14.57 -7.17 -9.81
N GLN A 120 13.77 -6.23 -10.35
CA GLN A 120 13.73 -5.93 -11.78
C GLN A 120 15.03 -5.32 -12.29
N ARG A 121 15.73 -4.52 -11.47
CA ARG A 121 17.05 -3.98 -11.82
C ARG A 121 18.09 -5.10 -11.95
N VAL A 122 18.05 -6.08 -11.05
CA VAL A 122 18.89 -7.28 -11.10
C VAL A 122 18.46 -8.23 -12.24
N ARG A 123 17.15 -8.42 -12.47
CA ARG A 123 16.64 -9.26 -13.56
C ARG A 123 16.86 -8.65 -14.95
N ARG A 124 16.75 -7.33 -15.11
CA ARG A 124 17.12 -6.63 -16.36
C ARG A 124 18.61 -6.77 -16.65
N SER A 125 19.46 -6.91 -15.62
CA SER A 125 20.88 -7.25 -15.78
C SER A 125 21.12 -8.70 -16.24
N SER A 126 20.14 -9.61 -16.12
CA SER A 126 20.33 -11.05 -16.35
C SER A 126 19.43 -11.65 -17.43
N THR A 127 18.46 -10.93 -17.98
CA THR A 127 17.57 -11.47 -19.03
C THR A 127 17.22 -10.37 -20.02
N GLY A 128 18.02 -10.30 -21.09
CA GLY A 128 17.80 -9.42 -22.23
C GLY A 128 16.58 -9.83 -23.05
N ARG A 129 15.38 -9.50 -22.53
CA ARG A 129 14.14 -9.58 -23.31
C ARG A 129 13.29 -8.34 -23.04
N SER A 130 13.75 -7.22 -23.58
CA SER A 130 12.85 -6.13 -23.94
C SER A 130 12.07 -6.59 -25.16
N ILE A 131 10.75 -6.71 -25.07
CA ILE A 131 9.92 -6.79 -26.27
C ILE A 131 9.94 -5.39 -26.87
N VAL A 132 10.84 -5.20 -27.82
CA VAL A 132 10.97 -3.98 -28.61
C VAL A 132 9.82 -4.02 -29.61
N VAL A 133 8.78 -3.24 -29.32
CA VAL A 133 7.69 -3.02 -30.27
C VAL A 133 8.01 -1.72 -31.00
N GLU A 134 8.71 -1.88 -32.12
CA GLU A 134 8.94 -0.82 -33.09
C GLU A 134 7.77 -0.81 -34.06
N HIS A 135 7.08 0.32 -34.16
CA HIS A 135 6.09 0.53 -35.19
C HIS A 135 6.35 1.86 -35.88
N GLU A 136 6.17 1.88 -37.20
CA GLU A 136 6.28 3.04 -38.07
C GLU A 136 4.87 3.51 -38.43
N HIS A 137 4.61 4.82 -38.28
CA HIS A 137 3.37 5.46 -38.70
C HIS A 137 3.69 6.80 -39.36
N ALA A 138 2.92 7.19 -40.38
CA ALA A 138 3.03 8.48 -41.04
C ALA A 138 2.00 9.46 -40.46
N HIS A 139 2.43 10.67 -40.09
CA HIS A 139 1.53 11.75 -39.70
C HIS A 139 1.83 13.02 -40.51
N LEU A 140 0.78 13.81 -40.77
CA LEU A 140 0.86 15.13 -41.39
C LEU A 140 0.97 16.17 -40.28
N HIS A 141 2.08 16.91 -40.23
CA HIS A 141 2.19 18.07 -39.37
C HIS A 141 1.54 19.28 -40.06
N PRO A 142 0.50 19.91 -39.48
CA PRO A 142 0.19 21.28 -39.82
C PRO A 142 1.35 22.15 -39.35
N GLU A 143 1.84 23.01 -40.24
CA GLU A 143 2.96 23.92 -40.06
C GLU A 143 2.87 24.61 -38.69
N ASN A 144 3.97 24.53 -37.90
CA ASN A 144 4.20 25.16 -36.58
C ASN A 144 4.08 24.28 -35.31
N MET A 145 4.66 23.08 -35.30
CA MET A 145 5.01 22.42 -34.03
C MET A 145 6.44 21.85 -34.09
N GLU A 146 7.42 22.68 -33.76
CA GLU A 146 8.79 22.24 -33.49
C GLU A 146 8.84 21.50 -32.14
N VAL A 147 9.19 20.22 -32.17
CA VAL A 147 10.00 19.60 -31.11
C VAL A 147 11.05 18.74 -31.81
N HIS A 148 12.28 19.24 -31.86
CA HIS A 148 13.44 18.57 -32.40
C HIS A 148 14.01 17.54 -31.42
N ASP A 149 14.42 16.37 -31.93
CA ASP A 149 15.80 15.88 -31.73
C ASP A 149 16.17 14.95 -32.91
N HIS A 150 16.93 15.47 -33.87
CA HIS A 150 17.47 14.70 -34.99
C HIS A 150 18.94 15.06 -35.24
N ASN A 151 19.77 14.02 -35.37
CA ASN A 151 21.15 14.10 -35.87
C ASN A 151 21.11 14.09 -37.40
N HIS A 152 21.64 15.13 -38.04
CA HIS A 152 21.72 15.19 -39.50
C HIS A 152 22.86 14.29 -39.99
N GLU A 153 22.53 13.23 -40.72
CA GLU A 153 23.45 12.69 -41.72
C GLU A 153 22.94 13.09 -43.10
N ASN A 154 23.72 13.96 -43.74
CA ASN A 154 23.37 14.75 -44.92
C ASN A 154 22.83 13.91 -46.08
N THR A 155 21.78 14.40 -46.74
CA THR A 155 21.67 14.37 -48.21
C THR A 155 20.71 15.46 -48.66
N HIS A 156 21.23 16.58 -49.15
CA HIS A 156 20.46 17.52 -49.97
C HIS A 156 20.26 16.90 -51.36
N LEU A 157 19.10 17.11 -51.97
CA LEU A 157 18.88 17.52 -53.36
C LEU A 157 17.37 17.46 -53.68
N ALA A 158 16.68 18.62 -53.70
CA ALA A 158 15.61 18.96 -54.66
C ALA A 158 14.94 20.30 -54.29
N GLU A 159 14.91 21.22 -55.25
CA GLU A 159 14.09 22.43 -55.24
C GLU A 159 12.68 22.10 -55.77
N GLY A 160 11.63 22.43 -55.01
CA GLY A 160 10.23 22.32 -55.41
C GLY A 160 9.27 22.94 -54.37
N PRO A 161 8.05 23.38 -54.74
CA PRO A 161 7.15 24.11 -53.84
C PRO A 161 6.57 23.17 -52.76
N ILE A 162 6.50 23.70 -51.53
CA ILE A 162 6.18 22.99 -50.29
C ILE A 162 4.71 22.54 -50.28
N GLU A 163 4.49 21.22 -50.33
CA GLU A 163 3.22 20.55 -50.06
C GLU A 163 3.50 19.51 -48.95
N GLY A 164 2.70 19.51 -47.88
CA GLY A 164 3.04 18.94 -46.56
C GLY A 164 3.76 17.59 -46.59
N ASP A 165 5.04 17.60 -46.18
CA ASP A 165 5.94 16.46 -46.23
C ASP A 165 5.51 15.39 -45.21
N THR A 166 4.95 14.28 -45.70
CA THR A 166 4.72 13.08 -44.90
C THR A 166 6.07 12.43 -44.61
N HIS A 167 6.55 12.56 -43.39
CA HIS A 167 7.79 11.93 -42.94
C HIS A 167 7.49 10.78 -41.96
N PHE A 168 8.38 9.78 -41.95
CA PHE A 168 8.27 8.57 -41.12
C PHE A 168 9.16 8.70 -39.90
N HIS A 169 8.59 8.58 -38.69
CA HIS A 169 9.35 8.54 -37.44
C HIS A 169 9.31 7.15 -36.81
N ARG A 170 10.45 6.71 -36.28
CA ARG A 170 10.58 5.50 -35.46
C ARG A 170 10.44 5.88 -33.99
N HIS A 171 9.26 5.66 -33.41
CA HIS A 171 9.05 5.92 -31.99
C HIS A 171 9.44 4.72 -31.13
N ARG A 172 10.37 4.93 -30.19
CA ARG A 172 10.70 3.96 -29.13
C ARG A 172 9.82 4.22 -27.92
N HIS A 173 8.71 3.50 -27.81
CA HIS A 173 7.86 3.56 -26.62
C HIS A 173 8.40 2.61 -25.55
N GLU A 174 9.02 3.15 -24.49
CA GLU A 174 9.21 2.40 -23.25
C GLU A 174 7.89 2.39 -22.47
N ILE A 175 7.08 1.34 -22.68
CA ILE A 175 5.88 1.13 -21.86
C ILE A 175 6.33 0.77 -20.45
N HIS A 176 6.33 1.77 -19.57
CA HIS A 176 6.48 1.56 -18.14
C HIS A 176 5.20 0.88 -17.63
N VAL A 177 5.23 -0.45 -17.55
CA VAL A 177 4.17 -1.22 -16.90
C VAL A 177 4.27 -0.92 -15.39
N GLU A 178 3.63 0.16 -14.95
CA GLU A 178 3.33 0.39 -13.54
C GLU A 178 2.67 -0.89 -13.04
N SER A 179 3.33 -1.61 -12.13
CA SER A 179 2.86 -2.88 -11.60
C SER A 179 1.50 -2.67 -10.97
N SER A 180 0.44 -2.93 -11.72
CA SER A 180 -0.88 -2.43 -11.40
C SER A 180 -1.35 -3.09 -10.12
N ILE A 181 -1.33 -2.32 -9.04
CA ILE A 181 -1.97 -2.58 -7.74
C ILE A 181 -3.46 -2.97 -7.92
N LEU A 182 -3.99 -2.68 -9.12
CA LEU A 182 -5.35 -2.87 -9.63
C LEU A 182 -5.72 -4.30 -10.08
N ASP A 183 -4.81 -5.27 -9.92
CA ASP A 183 -5.16 -6.69 -10.08
C ASP A 183 -5.48 -7.38 -8.75
N LYS A 184 -6.47 -8.27 -8.75
CA LYS A 184 -6.96 -8.95 -7.53
C LYS A 184 -5.88 -9.81 -6.88
N SER A 185 -5.01 -10.44 -7.67
CA SER A 185 -3.91 -11.26 -7.14
C SER A 185 -2.87 -10.38 -6.43
N SER A 186 -2.59 -9.19 -6.98
CA SER A 186 -1.70 -8.18 -6.41
C SER A 186 -2.26 -7.62 -5.11
N ALA A 187 -3.52 -7.19 -5.08
CA ALA A 187 -4.17 -6.67 -3.87
C ALA A 187 -4.20 -7.72 -2.74
N ARG A 188 -4.53 -8.98 -3.06
CA ARG A 188 -4.46 -10.09 -2.10
C ARG A 188 -3.04 -10.34 -1.62
N GLY A 189 -2.04 -10.29 -2.52
CA GLY A 189 -0.63 -10.43 -2.19
C GLY A 189 -0.12 -9.33 -1.25
N VAL A 190 -0.55 -8.08 -1.45
CA VAL A 190 -0.28 -6.99 -0.50
C VAL A 190 -0.90 -7.32 0.85
N GLY A 191 -2.16 -7.74 0.89
CA GLY A 191 -2.82 -8.14 2.14
C GLY A 191 -2.08 -9.27 2.86
N ILE A 192 -1.59 -10.28 2.12
CA ILE A 192 -0.79 -11.37 2.68
C ILE A 192 0.49 -10.82 3.31
N LEU A 193 1.26 -9.98 2.61
CA LEU A 193 2.49 -9.37 3.14
C LEU A 193 2.19 -8.55 4.41
N HIS A 194 1.07 -7.82 4.38
CA HIS A 194 0.57 -7.03 5.49
C HIS A 194 0.34 -7.88 6.75
N GLY A 195 -0.34 -9.03 6.60
CA GLY A 195 -0.71 -9.90 7.72
C GLY A 195 0.41 -10.70 8.39
N ILE A 196 1.65 -10.64 7.88
CA ILE A 196 2.79 -11.41 8.42
C ILE A 196 3.18 -10.98 9.85
N GLY A 197 2.72 -9.81 10.32
CA GLY A 197 2.78 -9.45 11.74
C GLY A 197 3.98 -8.60 12.17
N ILE A 198 4.54 -7.81 11.24
CA ILE A 198 5.43 -6.67 11.57
C ILE A 198 4.65 -5.36 11.32
N GLU A 199 3.38 -5.35 11.71
CA GLU A 199 2.48 -4.25 11.38
C GLU A 199 2.25 -3.35 12.60
N THR A 200 1.72 -3.92 13.70
CA THR A 200 1.35 -3.13 14.88
C THR A 200 1.37 -3.94 16.18
N PRO A 201 1.52 -3.29 17.35
CA PRO A 201 1.49 -3.96 18.65
C PRO A 201 0.12 -4.56 18.95
N THR A 202 -0.95 -4.00 18.37
CA THR A 202 -2.34 -4.49 18.50
C THR A 202 -2.51 -5.91 17.95
N GLN A 203 -1.74 -6.33 16.94
CA GLN A 203 -1.74 -7.71 16.45
C GLN A 203 -1.03 -8.68 17.43
N ILE A 204 0.02 -8.23 18.12
CA ILE A 204 0.70 -9.05 19.14
C ILE A 204 -0.20 -9.28 20.34
N VAL A 205 -0.88 -8.22 20.81
CA VAL A 205 -1.81 -8.29 21.94
C VAL A 205 -2.85 -9.40 21.76
N ILE A 206 -3.41 -9.55 20.55
CA ILE A 206 -4.40 -10.60 20.30
C ILE A 206 -3.78 -12.00 20.29
N PHE A 207 -2.56 -12.18 19.74
CA PHE A 207 -1.89 -13.48 19.77
C PHE A 207 -1.54 -13.91 21.19
N VAL A 208 -1.09 -12.97 22.03
CA VAL A 208 -0.81 -13.20 23.44
C VAL A 208 -2.12 -13.50 24.20
N ALA A 209 -3.18 -12.74 23.97
CA ALA A 209 -4.48 -12.98 24.60
C ALA A 209 -5.07 -14.35 24.19
N ALA A 210 -4.92 -14.72 22.91
CA ALA A 210 -5.39 -16.01 22.41
C ALA A 210 -4.57 -17.19 22.95
N SER A 211 -3.25 -17.04 23.14
CA SER A 211 -2.40 -18.08 23.72
C SER A 211 -2.62 -18.28 25.23
N GLN A 212 -3.00 -17.21 25.94
CA GLN A 212 -3.30 -17.25 27.38
C GLN A 212 -4.76 -17.66 27.69
N ALA A 213 -5.58 -17.88 26.67
CA ALA A 213 -6.97 -18.26 26.84
C ALA A 213 -7.11 -19.63 27.54
N SER A 214 -8.23 -19.84 28.24
CA SER A 214 -8.55 -21.12 28.88
C SER A 214 -8.85 -22.19 27.81
N GLY A 215 -7.80 -22.83 27.31
CA GLY A 215 -7.83 -23.89 26.30
C GLY A 215 -7.82 -23.38 24.85
N LYS A 216 -7.53 -24.31 23.91
CA LYS A 216 -7.38 -24.01 22.48
C LYS A 216 -8.64 -23.43 21.85
N VAL A 217 -9.82 -23.95 22.22
CA VAL A 217 -11.12 -23.41 21.78
C VAL A 217 -11.30 -21.97 22.26
N GLY A 218 -10.81 -21.67 23.47
CA GLY A 218 -10.67 -20.34 24.04
C GLY A 218 -10.01 -19.36 23.06
N GLY A 219 -8.75 -19.68 22.73
CA GLY A 219 -7.92 -18.86 21.86
C GLY A 219 -8.49 -18.71 20.45
N LEU A 220 -9.07 -19.78 19.89
CA LEU A 220 -9.64 -19.76 18.54
C LEU A 220 -10.86 -18.83 18.43
N LEU A 221 -11.73 -18.79 19.45
CA LEU A 221 -12.88 -17.89 19.45
C LEU A 221 -12.47 -16.43 19.64
N ILE A 222 -11.44 -16.16 20.44
CA ILE A 222 -10.85 -14.83 20.60
C ILE A 222 -10.27 -14.34 19.27
N LEU A 223 -9.46 -15.18 18.62
CA LEU A 223 -8.89 -14.90 17.30
C LEU A 223 -9.99 -14.64 16.26
N LEU A 224 -11.03 -15.47 16.24
CA LEU A 224 -12.14 -15.32 15.31
C LEU A 224 -12.93 -14.02 15.55
N ALA A 225 -13.23 -13.68 16.80
CA ALA A 225 -13.91 -12.43 17.15
C ALA A 225 -13.10 -11.21 16.68
N TRP A 226 -11.79 -11.21 16.92
CA TRP A 226 -10.90 -10.16 16.47
C TRP A 226 -10.83 -10.05 14.93
N VAL A 227 -10.71 -11.18 14.21
CA VAL A 227 -10.70 -11.18 12.74
C VAL A 227 -12.01 -10.66 12.16
N LEU A 228 -13.15 -10.97 12.79
CA LEU A 228 -14.45 -10.40 12.38
C LEU A 228 -14.47 -8.88 12.55
N GLY A 229 -13.96 -8.36 13.67
CA GLY A 229 -13.85 -6.92 13.90
C GLY A 229 -12.98 -6.23 12.85
N LEU A 230 -11.84 -6.82 12.54
CA LEU A 230 -10.91 -6.38 11.49
C LEU A 230 -11.60 -6.34 10.10
N LEU A 231 -12.33 -7.40 9.72
CA LEU A 231 -13.04 -7.45 8.45
C LEU A 231 -14.16 -6.40 8.37
N VAL A 232 -14.85 -6.15 9.49
CA VAL A 232 -15.87 -5.10 9.59
C VAL A 232 -15.26 -3.71 9.42
N ALA A 233 -14.15 -3.41 10.11
CA ALA A 233 -13.44 -2.14 9.98
C ALA A 233 -12.93 -1.94 8.55
N ASN A 234 -12.24 -2.92 7.96
CA ASN A 234 -11.73 -2.84 6.59
C ASN A 234 -12.85 -2.67 5.55
N SER A 235 -13.99 -3.33 5.74
CA SER A 235 -15.15 -3.16 4.86
C SER A 235 -15.76 -1.77 4.98
N SER A 236 -15.80 -1.23 6.21
CA SER A 236 -16.30 0.13 6.48
C SER A 236 -15.40 1.18 5.83
N ILE A 237 -14.08 1.05 5.98
CA ILE A 237 -13.09 1.92 5.32
C ILE A 237 -13.23 1.80 3.80
N ALA A 238 -13.34 0.58 3.25
CA ALA A 238 -13.51 0.39 1.82
C ALA A 238 -14.78 1.06 1.29
N LEU A 239 -15.90 0.94 2.00
CA LEU A 239 -17.15 1.62 1.64
C LEU A 239 -16.97 3.14 1.64
N ILE A 240 -16.41 3.71 2.70
CA ILE A 240 -16.19 5.15 2.81
C ILE A 240 -15.25 5.62 1.69
N SER A 241 -14.09 5.01 1.55
CA SER A 241 -13.07 5.43 0.57
C SER A 241 -13.56 5.29 -0.87
N VAL A 242 -14.32 4.24 -1.21
CA VAL A 242 -14.89 4.07 -2.56
C VAL A 242 -15.93 5.14 -2.87
N ASN A 243 -16.85 5.42 -1.95
CA ASN A 243 -17.89 6.45 -2.13
C ASN A 243 -17.29 7.87 -2.16
N SER A 244 -16.26 8.14 -1.37
CA SER A 244 -15.57 9.43 -1.32
C SER A 244 -14.53 9.63 -2.44
N SER A 245 -14.16 8.57 -3.17
CA SER A 245 -13.06 8.60 -4.14
C SER A 245 -13.27 9.63 -5.28
N SER A 246 -14.49 9.77 -5.78
CA SER A 246 -14.82 10.74 -6.84
C SER A 246 -14.68 12.19 -6.36
N TRP A 247 -15.14 12.47 -5.14
CA TRP A 247 -15.05 13.79 -4.53
C TRP A 247 -13.61 14.16 -4.15
N LEU A 248 -12.85 13.21 -3.59
CA LEU A 248 -11.44 13.40 -3.23
C LEU A 248 -10.56 13.66 -4.47
N ARG A 249 -10.87 13.02 -5.61
CA ARG A 249 -10.17 13.28 -6.89
C ARG A 249 -10.41 14.69 -7.43
N GLN A 250 -11.54 15.32 -7.09
CA GLN A 250 -11.83 16.70 -7.49
C GLN A 250 -11.24 17.73 -6.53
N HIS A 251 -11.01 17.36 -5.26
CA HIS A 251 -10.51 18.25 -4.21
C HIS A 251 -9.09 17.85 -3.77
N VAL A 252 -8.13 17.98 -4.69
CA VAL A 252 -6.72 17.60 -4.47
C VAL A 252 -6.11 18.23 -3.21
N ASN A 253 -6.49 19.47 -2.88
CA ASN A 253 -6.02 20.15 -1.67
C ASN A 253 -6.52 19.46 -0.39
N ILE A 254 -7.78 19.02 -0.35
CA ILE A 254 -8.34 18.31 0.81
C ILE A 254 -7.63 16.97 0.99
N TYR A 255 -7.44 16.25 -0.11
CA TYR A 255 -6.68 15.00 -0.10
C TYR A 255 -5.26 15.19 0.44
N ARG A 256 -4.57 16.27 0.04
CA ARG A 256 -3.24 16.63 0.56
C ARG A 256 -3.27 17.01 2.03
N TYR A 257 -4.23 17.81 2.48
CA TYR A 257 -4.37 18.14 3.91
C TYR A 257 -4.58 16.88 4.75
N ILE A 258 -5.46 15.98 4.31
CA ILE A 258 -5.66 14.68 4.95
C ILE A 258 -4.33 13.91 5.00
N ALA A 259 -3.61 13.83 3.89
CA ALA A 259 -2.32 13.15 3.84
C ALA A 259 -1.25 13.77 4.77
N VAL A 260 -1.16 15.10 4.85
CA VAL A 260 -0.22 15.80 5.77
C VAL A 260 -0.60 15.55 7.22
N CYS A 261 -1.87 15.74 7.57
CA CYS A 261 -2.36 15.49 8.93
C CYS A 261 -2.00 14.08 9.38
N ILE A 262 -2.11 13.10 8.48
CA ILE A 262 -1.84 11.72 8.87
C ILE A 262 -0.35 11.38 8.83
N GLY A 263 0.43 11.98 7.92
CA GLY A 263 1.89 11.90 7.97
C GLY A 263 2.45 12.46 9.29
N LEU A 264 1.91 13.58 9.76
CA LEU A 264 2.24 14.18 11.07
C LEU A 264 1.82 13.27 12.23
N LEU A 265 0.58 12.76 12.21
CA LEU A 265 0.09 11.84 13.24
C LEU A 265 0.95 10.57 13.32
N SER A 266 1.32 9.99 12.17
CA SER A 266 2.21 8.83 12.08
C SER A 266 3.58 9.12 12.71
N LEU A 267 4.11 10.32 12.49
CA LEU A 267 5.39 10.73 13.05
C LEU A 267 5.30 10.91 14.57
N VAL A 268 4.23 11.54 15.06
CA VAL A 268 3.96 11.70 16.50
C VAL A 268 3.81 10.33 17.17
N ILE A 269 2.95 9.45 16.64
CA ILE A 269 2.74 8.11 17.21
C ILE A 269 4.04 7.30 17.15
N GLY A 270 4.78 7.35 16.03
CA GLY A 270 6.05 6.64 15.90
C GLY A 270 7.09 7.10 16.92
N VAL A 271 7.19 8.42 17.16
CA VAL A 271 8.06 8.98 18.19
C VAL A 271 7.59 8.57 19.59
N LEU A 272 6.28 8.64 19.87
CA LEU A 272 5.73 8.21 21.15
C LEU A 272 6.05 6.74 21.42
N VAL A 273 5.79 5.83 20.48
CA VAL A 273 6.09 4.39 20.59
C VAL A 273 7.59 4.14 20.85
N CYS A 274 8.48 4.95 20.26
CA CYS A 274 9.92 4.85 20.52
C CYS A 274 10.33 5.37 21.90
N ILE A 275 9.60 6.35 22.46
CA ILE A 275 9.88 6.99 23.76
C ILE A 275 9.15 6.28 24.93
N GLU A 276 8.05 5.58 24.67
CA GLU A 276 7.17 4.95 25.68
C GLU A 276 7.89 3.87 26.53
N GLN A 277 9.14 3.54 26.24
CA GLN A 277 10.01 2.79 27.16
C GLN A 277 10.38 3.55 28.45
N ASP A 278 10.21 4.88 28.49
CA ASP A 278 10.64 5.72 29.63
C ASP A 278 9.50 6.03 30.65
N ASP A 279 8.41 5.24 30.70
CA ASP A 279 7.33 5.33 31.71
C ASP A 279 6.60 6.70 31.82
N LEU A 280 6.66 7.55 30.78
CA LEU A 280 6.16 8.93 30.84
C LEU A 280 4.68 9.14 30.47
N LEU A 281 3.97 8.12 29.96
CA LEU A 281 2.53 8.16 29.72
C LEU A 281 1.86 6.82 30.08
N PRO A 282 0.62 6.82 30.58
CA PRO A 282 -0.07 5.60 30.96
C PRO A 282 -0.31 4.70 29.74
N VAL A 283 0.15 3.46 29.86
CA VAL A 283 -0.01 2.34 28.91
C VAL A 283 -1.46 2.28 28.42
N PHE A 284 -1.65 2.38 27.11
CA PHE A 284 -2.94 2.30 26.42
C PHE A 284 -3.45 0.87 26.22
#